data_AF-A0A5J5E9C3-F1
#
_entry.id   AF-A0A5J5E9C3-F1
#
_cell.length_a   1.000
_cell.length_b   1.000
_cell.length_c   1.000
_cell.angle_alpha   90.00
_cell.angle_beta   90.00
_cell.angle_gamma   90.00
#
_symmetry.space_group_name_H-M   'P 1'
#
loop_
_entity.id
_entity.type
_entity.pdbx_description
1 polymer ?
#
loop_
_entity_poly.entity_id
_entity_poly.type
_entity_poly.pdbx_seq_one_letter_code
_entity_poly.pdbx_strand_id
1 'polypeptide(L)'
;MANVQRIDDRAYMASGRRRERTCGEAGFQYAIAVPSWEMVKRQMHELDERVEAEARKQYERREIYPLDWCYQLDALTFISIEAFERILGEEQTHYMLWKNRGADVWVTTYWQLPEVVDCLLERSIADGDGNECCCTDAQPIDYARSCTFTPAGMLRRQQAEQCAEHAADDGLNYALYRHPDVDVVECAGQAVFVSSRNPSRAVRVEYREDTWIMQAFERYRPCGVPVRFDWRDIPCERFDTEYRRRFQSAKSAFDYAVDWVDAEVQ
;
A
#
# COMPACT_ATOMS: atom_id res chain seq x y z
N MET A 1 32.42 23.86 9.41
CA MET A 1 32.37 23.87 7.93
C MET A 1 32.41 22.41 7.49
N ALA A 2 31.44 21.80 6.83
CA ALA A 2 30.28 22.29 6.09
C ALA A 2 29.05 21.40 6.37
N ASN A 3 27.89 22.05 6.48
CA ASN A 3 26.56 21.43 6.49
C ASN A 3 26.24 21.00 5.06
N VAL A 4 26.04 19.71 4.82
CA VAL A 4 25.39 19.22 3.60
C VAL A 4 23.90 19.21 3.90
N GLN A 5 23.20 20.21 3.38
CA GLN A 5 21.75 20.30 3.43
C GLN A 5 21.17 19.09 2.69
N ARG A 6 20.46 18.23 3.43
CA ARG A 6 19.44 17.33 2.88
C ARG A 6 18.45 18.21 2.12
N ILE A 7 18.53 18.15 0.80
CA ILE A 7 17.48 18.66 -0.07
C ILE A 7 16.29 17.73 0.11
N ASP A 8 15.14 18.33 0.38
CA ASP A 8 13.88 17.69 0.70
C ASP A 8 13.26 17.13 -0.59
N ASP A 9 13.41 15.82 -0.81
CA ASP A 9 12.87 15.12 -1.99
C ASP A 9 11.33 15.21 -2.09
N ARG A 10 10.63 15.61 -1.02
CA ARG A 10 9.19 15.92 -1.02
C ARG A 10 8.81 17.14 -1.86
N ALA A 11 9.71 18.11 -2.03
CA ALA A 11 9.41 19.34 -2.79
C ALA A 11 9.70 19.19 -4.30
N TYR A 12 10.58 18.25 -4.68
CA TYR A 12 11.01 18.08 -6.06
C TYR A 12 9.95 17.39 -6.93
N MET A 13 9.11 16.52 -6.35
CA MET A 13 8.03 15.84 -7.08
C MET A 13 6.74 16.66 -7.14
N ALA A 14 6.54 17.63 -6.23
CA ALA A 14 5.41 18.57 -6.25
C ALA A 14 5.62 19.76 -7.21
N SER A 15 6.80 19.89 -7.82
CA SER A 15 7.13 20.99 -8.73
C SER A 15 7.43 20.47 -10.13
N GLY A 16 6.38 20.02 -10.81
CA GLY A 16 6.37 19.85 -12.27
C GLY A 16 7.04 21.06 -12.93
N ARG A 17 8.11 20.80 -13.70
CA ARG A 17 8.99 21.83 -14.26
C ARG A 17 8.19 22.93 -14.95
N ARG A 18 8.15 24.11 -14.33
CA ARG A 18 7.69 25.36 -14.92
C ARG A 18 8.63 25.74 -16.07
N ARG A 19 8.26 25.41 -17.31
CA ARG A 19 8.83 26.08 -18.48
C ARG A 19 8.03 27.35 -18.72
N GLU A 20 8.58 28.47 -18.27
CA GLU A 20 8.13 29.78 -18.74
C GLU A 20 8.32 29.84 -20.26
N ARG A 21 7.22 29.87 -21.01
CA ARG A 21 7.19 30.38 -22.38
C ARG A 21 6.19 31.52 -22.42
N THR A 22 6.75 32.71 -22.65
CA THR A 22 6.04 33.94 -22.95
C THR A 22 5.02 33.72 -24.05
N CYS A 23 3.75 34.02 -23.75
CA CYS A 23 2.66 34.05 -24.71
C CYS A 23 3.00 34.99 -25.87
N GLY A 24 3.25 34.41 -27.04
CA GLY A 24 3.16 35.11 -28.32
C GLY A 24 1.88 34.66 -29.01
N GLU A 25 0.97 35.60 -29.25
CA GLU A 25 -0.23 35.41 -30.04
C GLU A 25 0.12 34.88 -31.44
N ALA A 26 -0.09 33.58 -31.66
CA ALA A 26 -0.15 32.98 -32.98
C ALA A 26 -1.33 32.04 -32.99
N GLY A 27 -2.36 32.35 -33.78
CA GLY A 27 -3.52 31.51 -33.97
C GLY A 27 -3.10 30.18 -34.59
N PHE A 28 -2.99 29.14 -33.78
CA PHE A 28 -2.77 27.78 -34.24
C PHE A 28 -4.12 27.09 -34.47
N GLN A 29 -4.60 27.08 -35.71
CA GLN A 29 -5.59 26.10 -36.14
C GLN A 29 -4.89 24.75 -36.31
N TYR A 30 -4.80 23.98 -35.23
CA TYR A 30 -4.59 22.54 -35.36
C TYR A 30 -5.92 21.94 -35.81
N ALA A 31 -5.93 21.27 -36.97
CA ALA A 31 -6.97 20.31 -37.28
C ALA A 31 -6.77 19.11 -36.33
N ILE A 32 -7.22 19.27 -35.09
CA ILE A 32 -7.25 18.19 -34.10
C ILE A 32 -8.28 17.20 -34.62
N ALA A 33 -7.82 16.05 -35.13
CA ALA A 33 -8.69 14.91 -35.32
C ALA A 33 -9.16 14.51 -33.91
N VAL A 34 -10.32 15.02 -33.50
CA VAL A 34 -10.90 14.69 -32.20
C VAL A 34 -11.24 13.20 -32.26
N PRO A 35 -10.56 12.32 -31.52
CA PRO A 35 -10.92 10.91 -31.50
C PRO A 35 -12.37 10.82 -31.04
N SER A 36 -13.15 9.92 -31.64
CA SER A 36 -14.51 9.71 -31.14
C SER A 36 -14.40 9.30 -29.67
N TRP A 37 -15.28 9.83 -28.83
CA TRP A 37 -15.27 9.50 -27.41
C TRP A 37 -15.43 7.99 -27.16
N GLU A 38 -16.05 7.28 -28.09
CA GLU A 38 -16.12 5.81 -28.06
C GLU A 38 -14.74 5.15 -28.21
N MET A 39 -13.88 5.67 -29.08
CA MET A 39 -12.51 5.18 -29.21
C MET A 39 -11.69 5.47 -27.95
N VAL A 40 -11.82 6.68 -27.39
CA VAL A 40 -11.15 7.04 -26.13
C VAL A 40 -11.59 6.12 -25.00
N LYS A 41 -12.90 5.92 -24.81
CA LYS A 41 -13.42 5.00 -23.79
C LYS A 41 -12.87 3.59 -23.97
N ARG A 42 -12.85 3.07 -25.20
CA ARG A 42 -12.30 1.73 -25.46
C ARG A 42 -10.83 1.64 -25.08
N GLN A 43 -10.03 2.63 -25.48
CA GLN A 43 -8.61 2.70 -25.12
C GLN A 43 -8.42 2.75 -23.59
N MET A 44 -9.17 3.60 -22.90
CA MET A 44 -9.08 3.74 -21.44
C MET A 44 -9.48 2.44 -20.72
N HIS A 45 -10.51 1.75 -21.18
CA HIS A 45 -10.88 0.42 -20.64
C HIS A 45 -9.79 -0.63 -20.88
N GLU A 46 -9.19 -0.69 -22.08
CA GLU A 46 -8.08 -1.62 -22.36
C GLU A 46 -6.86 -1.35 -21.47
N LEU A 47 -6.58 -0.08 -21.16
CA LEU A 47 -5.54 0.30 -20.20
C LEU A 47 -5.93 -0.08 -18.77
N ASP A 48 -7.17 0.18 -18.38
CA ASP A 48 -7.70 -0.13 -17.05
C ASP A 48 -7.59 -1.63 -16.73
N GLU A 49 -8.00 -2.49 -17.66
CA GLU A 49 -7.87 -3.94 -17.50
C GLU A 49 -6.40 -4.37 -17.28
N ARG A 50 -5.46 -3.74 -17.98
CA ARG A 50 -4.02 -4.04 -17.84
C ARG A 50 -3.48 -3.55 -16.50
N VAL A 51 -3.84 -2.33 -16.09
CA VAL A 51 -3.42 -1.73 -14.83
C VAL A 51 -3.98 -2.53 -13.65
N GLU A 52 -5.28 -2.85 -13.65
CA GLU A 52 -5.92 -3.63 -12.58
C GLU A 52 -5.38 -5.06 -12.51
N ALA A 53 -5.13 -5.70 -13.66
CA ALA A 53 -4.54 -7.04 -13.68
C ALA A 53 -3.13 -7.04 -13.07
N GLU A 54 -2.34 -5.99 -13.29
CA GLU A 54 -1.01 -5.86 -12.69
C GLU A 54 -1.08 -5.52 -11.20
N ALA A 55 -1.93 -4.57 -10.82
CA ALA A 55 -2.19 -4.22 -9.42
C ALA A 55 -2.58 -5.44 -8.58
N ARG A 56 -3.49 -6.29 -9.11
CA ARG A 56 -3.89 -7.53 -8.47
C ARG A 56 -2.72 -8.48 -8.25
N LYS A 57 -1.84 -8.67 -9.25
CA LYS A 57 -0.66 -9.51 -9.10
C LYS A 57 0.29 -8.96 -8.03
N GLN A 58 0.52 -7.65 -8.02
CA GLN A 58 1.39 -7.01 -7.04
C GLN A 58 0.83 -7.15 -5.62
N TYR A 59 -0.49 -7.03 -5.46
CA TYR A 59 -1.15 -7.26 -4.18
C TYR A 59 -1.04 -8.71 -3.73
N GLU A 60 -1.37 -9.68 -4.59
CA GLU A 60 -1.28 -11.13 -4.31
C GLU A 60 0.15 -11.54 -3.92
N ARG A 61 1.15 -10.93 -4.56
CA ARG A 61 2.56 -11.17 -4.27
C ARG A 61 3.13 -10.32 -3.13
N ARG A 62 2.31 -9.41 -2.58
CA ARG A 62 2.68 -8.47 -1.52
C ARG A 62 3.95 -7.66 -1.86
N GLU A 63 3.99 -7.13 -3.09
CA GLU A 63 5.19 -6.50 -3.70
C GLU A 63 5.42 -5.04 -3.33
N ILE A 64 4.41 -4.33 -2.80
CA ILE A 64 4.49 -2.90 -2.45
C ILE A 64 4.70 -2.76 -0.95
N TYR A 65 5.77 -2.08 -0.53
CA TYR A 65 6.00 -1.86 0.89
C TYR A 65 5.06 -0.75 1.39
N PRO A 66 4.40 -0.87 2.56
CA PRO A 66 3.43 0.12 3.03
C PRO A 66 3.94 1.56 3.19
N LEU A 67 5.25 1.83 3.14
CA LEU A 67 5.81 3.19 3.16
C LEU A 67 6.31 3.68 1.80
N ASP A 68 6.21 2.84 0.76
CA ASP A 68 6.60 3.23 -0.59
C ASP A 68 5.54 4.14 -1.21
N TRP A 69 5.98 4.99 -2.13
CA TRP A 69 5.07 5.71 -3.01
C TRP A 69 4.51 4.78 -4.08
N CYS A 70 3.22 4.93 -4.36
CA CYS A 70 2.47 4.11 -5.31
C CYS A 70 1.34 4.94 -5.94
N TYR A 71 0.62 4.34 -6.88
CA TYR A 71 -0.65 4.87 -7.35
C TYR A 71 -1.79 4.08 -6.72
N GLN A 72 -2.70 4.82 -6.08
CA GLN A 72 -4.04 4.34 -5.81
C GLN A 72 -4.84 4.37 -7.12
N LEU A 73 -5.61 3.33 -7.40
CA LEU A 73 -6.54 3.30 -8.53
C LEU A 73 -7.98 3.54 -8.09
N ASP A 74 -8.30 3.04 -6.90
CA ASP A 74 -9.55 3.17 -6.16
C ASP A 74 -9.25 2.94 -4.68
N ALA A 75 -10.27 2.97 -3.82
CA ALA A 75 -10.14 2.81 -2.36
C ALA A 75 -9.29 1.62 -1.86
N LEU A 76 -9.16 0.55 -2.66
CA LEU A 76 -8.57 -0.72 -2.24
C LEU A 76 -7.49 -1.25 -3.19
N THR A 77 -7.37 -0.67 -4.38
CA THR A 77 -6.47 -1.17 -5.43
C THR A 77 -5.28 -0.24 -5.61
N PHE A 78 -4.08 -0.81 -5.49
CA PHE A 78 -2.81 -0.07 -5.52
C PHE A 78 -1.83 -0.73 -6.49
N ILE A 79 -1.00 0.09 -7.13
CA ILE A 79 0.00 -0.35 -8.09
C ILE A 79 1.28 0.45 -7.93
N SER A 80 2.44 -0.18 -8.11
CA SER A 80 3.73 0.49 -8.04
C SER A 80 3.87 1.55 -9.13
N ILE A 81 4.62 2.61 -8.83
CA ILE A 81 4.91 3.69 -9.81
C ILE A 81 5.49 3.10 -11.11
N GLU A 82 6.47 2.21 -10.99
CA GLU A 82 7.12 1.59 -12.16
C GLU A 82 6.13 0.85 -13.06
N ALA A 83 5.22 0.07 -12.48
CA ALA A 83 4.23 -0.68 -13.25
C ALA A 83 3.19 0.24 -13.89
N PHE A 84 2.72 1.25 -13.16
CA PHE A 84 1.76 2.24 -13.66
C PHE A 84 2.31 3.01 -14.85
N GLU A 85 3.51 3.59 -14.71
CA GLU A 85 4.19 4.36 -15.76
C GLU A 85 4.52 3.48 -16.97
N ARG A 86 4.95 2.24 -16.75
CA ARG A 86 5.24 1.28 -17.83
C ARG A 86 3.99 0.91 -18.65
N ILE A 87 2.83 0.77 -18.00
CA ILE A 87 1.59 0.36 -18.67
C ILE A 87 0.98 1.53 -19.44
N LEU A 88 0.90 2.70 -18.80
CA LEU A 88 0.19 3.88 -19.31
C LEU A 88 1.06 4.77 -20.20
N GLY A 89 2.38 4.83 -19.96
CA GLY A 89 3.28 5.69 -20.75
C GLY A 89 2.87 7.16 -20.66
N GLU A 90 2.57 7.78 -21.78
CA GLU A 90 2.16 9.20 -21.87
C GLU A 90 0.68 9.41 -21.50
N GLU A 91 -0.12 8.35 -21.40
CA GLU A 91 -1.57 8.42 -21.15
C GLU A 91 -1.93 8.52 -19.65
N GLN A 92 -0.95 8.73 -18.76
CA GLN A 92 -1.15 8.71 -17.30
C GLN A 92 -2.20 9.73 -16.84
N THR A 93 -2.01 11.01 -17.18
CA THR A 93 -2.93 12.08 -16.76
C THR A 93 -4.33 11.84 -17.30
N HIS A 94 -4.42 11.43 -18.57
CA HIS A 94 -5.69 11.10 -19.22
C HIS A 94 -6.41 9.94 -18.56
N TYR A 95 -5.67 8.86 -18.26
CA TYR A 95 -6.21 7.69 -17.57
C TYR A 95 -6.71 8.05 -16.17
N MET A 96 -5.92 8.76 -15.37
CA MET A 96 -6.31 9.16 -14.01
C MET A 96 -7.55 10.06 -14.04
N LEU A 97 -7.59 11.04 -14.94
CA LEU A 97 -8.75 11.92 -15.09
C LEU A 97 -10.00 11.13 -15.50
N TRP A 98 -9.85 10.22 -16.47
CA TRP A 98 -10.92 9.34 -16.90
C TRP A 98 -11.41 8.43 -15.78
N LYS A 99 -10.51 7.86 -14.96
CA LYS A 99 -10.87 7.00 -13.83
C LYS A 99 -11.63 7.79 -12.75
N ASN A 100 -11.21 9.03 -12.49
CA ASN A 100 -11.82 9.88 -11.45
C ASN A 100 -13.17 10.48 -11.86
N ARG A 101 -13.34 10.89 -13.14
CA ARG A 101 -14.51 11.66 -13.60
C ARG A 101 -15.35 10.98 -14.67
N GLY A 102 -14.82 9.94 -15.31
CA GLY A 102 -15.46 9.29 -16.44
C GLY A 102 -15.71 10.24 -17.61
N ALA A 103 -16.83 10.01 -18.31
CA ALA A 103 -17.22 10.71 -19.52
C ALA A 103 -18.04 11.98 -19.28
N ASP A 104 -17.51 12.92 -18.48
CA ASP A 104 -18.20 14.19 -18.26
C ASP A 104 -18.02 15.20 -19.42
N VAL A 105 -18.83 16.26 -19.42
CA VAL A 105 -18.82 17.28 -20.48
C VAL A 105 -17.49 18.01 -20.59
N TRP A 106 -16.76 18.19 -19.50
CA TRP A 106 -15.47 18.88 -19.48
C TRP A 106 -14.36 17.95 -19.99
N VAL A 107 -14.33 16.71 -19.51
CA VAL A 107 -13.37 15.69 -19.95
C VAL A 107 -13.49 15.45 -21.45
N THR A 108 -14.72 15.27 -21.96
CA THR A 108 -14.96 15.04 -23.39
C THR A 108 -14.63 16.24 -24.27
N THR A 109 -14.90 17.46 -23.80
CA THR A 109 -14.65 18.70 -24.56
C THR A 109 -13.16 19.04 -24.63
N TYR A 110 -12.42 18.84 -23.53
CA TYR A 110 -11.06 19.33 -23.38
C TYR A 110 -9.99 18.23 -23.37
N TRP A 111 -10.35 16.98 -23.72
CA TRP A 111 -9.46 15.81 -23.73
C TRP A 111 -8.11 16.06 -24.42
N GLN A 112 -8.11 16.82 -25.52
CA GLN A 112 -6.92 17.08 -26.34
C GLN A 112 -6.11 18.31 -25.88
N LEU A 113 -6.48 18.97 -24.78
CA LEU A 113 -5.79 20.14 -24.24
C LEU A 113 -5.07 19.76 -22.93
N PRO A 114 -3.75 19.47 -22.96
CA PRO A 114 -3.02 18.96 -21.80
C PRO A 114 -3.16 19.85 -20.55
N GLU A 115 -3.00 21.17 -20.69
CA GLU A 115 -3.11 22.11 -19.57
C GLU A 115 -4.49 22.10 -18.90
N VAL A 116 -5.55 21.82 -19.68
CA VAL A 116 -6.91 21.72 -19.14
C VAL A 116 -7.13 20.36 -18.49
N VAL A 117 -6.61 19.28 -19.08
CA VAL A 117 -6.66 17.93 -18.51
C VAL A 117 -5.94 17.90 -17.15
N ASP A 118 -4.75 18.47 -17.04
CA ASP A 118 -4.00 18.57 -15.78
C ASP A 118 -4.81 19.30 -14.71
N CYS A 119 -5.38 20.47 -15.04
CA CYS A 119 -6.20 21.25 -14.12
C CYS A 119 -7.48 20.51 -13.69
N LEU A 120 -8.12 19.76 -14.59
CA LEU A 120 -9.29 18.95 -14.26
C LEU A 120 -8.93 17.76 -13.37
N LEU A 121 -7.75 17.16 -13.57
CA LEU A 121 -7.25 16.06 -12.74
C LEU A 121 -6.94 16.55 -11.33
N GLU A 122 -6.18 17.65 -11.18
CA GLU A 122 -5.88 18.24 -9.87
C GLU A 122 -7.15 18.53 -9.07
N ARG A 123 -8.17 19.10 -9.72
CA ARG A 123 -9.48 19.33 -9.10
C ARG A 123 -10.19 18.04 -8.74
N SER A 124 -10.14 17.02 -9.60
CA SER A 124 -10.77 15.73 -9.30
C SER A 124 -10.21 15.08 -8.04
N ILE A 125 -8.89 15.23 -7.80
CA ILE A 125 -8.22 14.71 -6.60
C ILE A 125 -8.52 15.58 -5.38
N ALA A 126 -8.48 16.91 -5.53
CA ALA A 126 -8.70 17.84 -4.42
C ALA A 126 -10.15 17.85 -3.90
N ASP A 127 -11.13 17.69 -4.79
CA ASP A 127 -12.56 17.64 -4.47
C ASP A 127 -13.02 16.23 -4.07
N GLY A 128 -12.09 15.28 -4.05
CA GLY A 128 -12.32 13.87 -3.85
C GLY A 128 -12.69 13.44 -2.43
N ASP A 129 -13.16 12.19 -2.29
CA ASP A 129 -13.48 11.56 -1.00
C ASP A 129 -12.45 10.52 -0.54
N GLY A 130 -11.31 10.43 -1.24
CA GLY A 130 -10.22 9.50 -0.94
C GLY A 130 -10.23 8.23 -1.79
N ASN A 131 -11.16 8.11 -2.74
CA ASN A 131 -11.25 6.98 -3.67
C ASN A 131 -10.61 7.27 -5.04
N GLU A 132 -9.99 8.43 -5.19
CA GLU A 132 -9.46 8.88 -6.47
C GLU A 132 -8.22 8.10 -6.88
N CYS A 133 -8.05 7.96 -8.19
CA CYS A 133 -6.80 7.53 -8.77
C CYS A 133 -5.77 8.67 -8.63
N CYS A 134 -4.80 8.47 -7.73
CA CYS A 134 -3.80 9.48 -7.37
C CYS A 134 -2.50 8.81 -6.91
N CYS A 135 -1.40 9.57 -6.94
CA CYS A 135 -0.15 9.15 -6.32
C CYS A 135 -0.26 9.34 -4.80
N THR A 136 0.04 8.30 -4.03
CA THR A 136 -0.06 8.28 -2.56
C THR A 136 1.01 7.38 -1.97
N ASP A 137 1.25 7.49 -0.66
CA ASP A 137 1.92 6.41 0.05
C ASP A 137 1.04 5.15 0.12
N ALA A 138 1.70 4.01 0.23
CA ALA A 138 1.06 2.70 0.26
C ALA A 138 0.48 2.32 1.63
N GLN A 139 0.42 3.24 2.61
CA GLN A 139 -0.04 2.93 3.96
C GLN A 139 -1.46 2.34 3.99
N PRO A 140 -2.40 2.75 3.11
CA PRO A 140 -3.73 2.18 3.08
C PRO A 140 -3.82 0.73 2.54
N ILE A 141 -2.76 0.20 1.93
CA ILE A 141 -2.75 -1.22 1.50
C ILE A 141 -2.84 -2.10 2.75
N ASP A 142 -3.77 -3.04 2.76
CA ASP A 142 -4.04 -3.92 3.90
C ASP A 142 -3.88 -5.40 3.51
N TYR A 143 -2.66 -5.91 3.62
CA TYR A 143 -2.35 -7.33 3.41
C TYR A 143 -2.92 -8.23 4.51
N ALA A 144 -3.19 -7.72 5.71
CA ALA A 144 -3.74 -8.52 6.80
C ALA A 144 -5.15 -9.05 6.45
N ARG A 145 -5.92 -8.32 5.61
CA ARG A 145 -7.21 -8.80 5.06
C ARG A 145 -7.12 -10.08 4.25
N SER A 146 -5.96 -10.39 3.68
CA SER A 146 -5.77 -11.65 2.95
C SER A 146 -5.60 -12.85 3.87
N CYS A 147 -5.42 -12.64 5.18
CA CYS A 147 -5.26 -13.72 6.15
C CYS A 147 -6.60 -14.28 6.63
N THR A 148 -6.60 -15.58 6.94
CA THR A 148 -7.79 -16.28 7.46
C THR A 148 -8.22 -15.76 8.84
N PHE A 149 -7.26 -15.39 9.68
CA PHE A 149 -7.48 -14.89 11.04
C PHE A 149 -6.32 -14.01 11.49
N THR A 150 -6.58 -12.80 11.98
CA THR A 150 -5.51 -11.87 12.39
C THR A 150 -5.30 -11.83 13.91
N PRO A 151 -4.09 -11.46 14.38
CA PRO A 151 -3.84 -11.14 15.79
C PRO A 151 -4.77 -10.05 16.33
N ALA A 152 -5.17 -9.06 15.53
CA ALA A 152 -6.17 -8.08 15.95
C ALA A 152 -7.55 -8.73 16.17
N GLY A 153 -7.95 -9.66 15.29
CA GLY A 153 -9.15 -10.48 15.49
C GLY A 153 -9.12 -11.31 16.78
N MET A 154 -7.94 -11.82 17.16
CA MET A 154 -7.71 -12.47 18.45
C MET A 154 -7.86 -11.49 19.62
N LEU A 155 -7.20 -10.33 19.55
CA LEU A 155 -7.24 -9.29 20.58
C LEU A 155 -8.66 -8.76 20.82
N ARG A 156 -9.43 -8.55 19.75
CA ARG A 156 -10.84 -8.14 19.83
C ARG A 156 -11.67 -9.15 20.61
N ARG A 157 -11.46 -10.46 20.39
CA ARG A 157 -12.13 -11.53 21.15
C ARG A 157 -11.71 -11.55 22.62
N GLN A 158 -10.47 -11.19 22.91
CA GLN A 158 -9.93 -11.06 24.26
C GLN A 158 -10.34 -9.77 24.96
N GLN A 159 -11.08 -8.87 24.29
CA GLN A 159 -11.45 -7.55 24.80
C GLN A 159 -10.23 -6.70 25.17
N ALA A 160 -9.15 -6.84 24.40
CA ALA A 160 -7.98 -5.99 24.55
C ALA A 160 -8.30 -4.54 24.15
N GLU A 161 -7.41 -3.62 24.54
CA GLU A 161 -7.54 -2.21 24.17
C GLU A 161 -7.49 -2.03 22.65
N GLN A 162 -8.35 -1.15 22.12
CA GLN A 162 -8.43 -0.86 20.68
C GLN A 162 -7.08 -0.39 20.10
N CYS A 163 -6.26 0.28 20.90
CA CYS A 163 -4.90 0.69 20.51
C CYS A 163 -4.01 -0.52 20.18
N ALA A 164 -4.09 -1.60 20.98
CA ALA A 164 -3.35 -2.84 20.73
C ALA A 164 -3.88 -3.58 19.50
N GLU A 165 -5.20 -3.58 19.32
CA GLU A 165 -5.85 -4.16 18.14
C GLU A 165 -5.37 -3.51 16.84
N HIS A 166 -5.47 -2.19 16.73
CA HIS A 166 -5.03 -1.47 15.52
C HIS A 166 -3.53 -1.64 15.28
N ALA A 167 -2.71 -1.47 16.33
CA ALA A 167 -1.27 -1.68 16.23
C ALA A 167 -0.89 -3.10 15.77
N ALA A 168 -1.71 -4.11 16.09
CA ALA A 168 -1.50 -5.48 15.66
C ALA A 168 -1.79 -5.67 14.17
N ASP A 169 -2.91 -5.17 13.65
CA ASP A 169 -3.21 -5.27 12.20
C ASP A 169 -2.18 -4.47 11.38
N ASP A 170 -1.83 -3.26 11.82
CA ASP A 170 -0.79 -2.46 11.15
C ASP A 170 0.57 -3.16 11.20
N GLY A 171 0.96 -3.70 12.36
CA GLY A 171 2.20 -4.45 12.50
C GLY A 171 2.23 -5.69 11.59
N LEU A 172 1.11 -6.41 11.49
CA LEU A 172 0.98 -7.59 10.66
C LEU A 172 1.07 -7.21 9.17
N ASN A 173 0.37 -6.17 8.75
CA ASN A 173 0.40 -5.67 7.39
C ASN A 173 1.84 -5.42 6.89
N TYR A 174 2.66 -4.80 7.73
CA TYR A 174 4.07 -4.54 7.41
C TYR A 174 4.91 -5.81 7.37
N ALA A 175 4.66 -6.76 8.26
CA ALA A 175 5.41 -8.02 8.32
C ALA A 175 5.10 -8.97 7.15
N LEU A 176 3.91 -8.86 6.54
CA LEU A 176 3.52 -9.71 5.41
C LEU A 176 4.12 -9.28 4.07
N TYR A 177 4.76 -8.11 4.01
CA TYR A 177 5.45 -7.62 2.81
C TYR A 177 6.44 -8.66 2.27
N ARG A 178 6.33 -9.02 0.98
CA ARG A 178 7.11 -10.09 0.31
C ARG A 178 6.92 -11.51 0.83
N HIS A 179 5.91 -11.76 1.66
CA HIS A 179 5.60 -13.08 2.18
C HIS A 179 4.22 -13.57 1.71
N PRO A 180 3.96 -13.72 0.39
CA PRO A 180 2.63 -14.05 -0.13
C PRO A 180 2.14 -15.45 0.29
N ASP A 181 3.07 -16.33 0.63
CA ASP A 181 2.81 -17.71 1.04
C ASP A 181 2.46 -17.86 2.52
N VAL A 182 2.56 -16.77 3.29
CA VAL A 182 2.27 -16.76 4.73
C VAL A 182 0.82 -16.37 4.98
N ASP A 183 0.12 -17.25 5.70
CA ASP A 183 -1.22 -17.03 6.23
C ASP A 183 -1.19 -17.05 7.77
N VAL A 184 -2.18 -16.43 8.38
CA VAL A 184 -2.43 -16.50 9.81
C VAL A 184 -3.78 -17.16 10.02
N VAL A 185 -3.79 -18.24 10.77
CA VAL A 185 -4.97 -19.06 11.04
C VAL A 185 -5.29 -19.07 12.53
N GLU A 186 -6.53 -19.44 12.86
CA GLU A 186 -6.95 -19.59 14.26
C GLU A 186 -6.71 -21.01 14.75
N CYS A 187 -6.13 -21.15 15.95
CA CYS A 187 -6.02 -22.43 16.63
C CYS A 187 -6.21 -22.23 18.14
N ALA A 188 -7.25 -22.83 18.72
CA ALA A 188 -7.52 -22.81 20.15
C ALA A 188 -7.54 -21.39 20.76
N GLY A 189 -8.13 -20.43 20.03
CA GLY A 189 -8.23 -19.03 20.43
C GLY A 189 -6.96 -18.21 20.22
N GLN A 190 -5.96 -18.77 19.52
CA GLN A 190 -4.66 -18.16 19.28
C GLN A 190 -4.45 -17.94 17.78
N ALA A 191 -3.71 -16.88 17.43
CA ALA A 191 -3.26 -16.68 16.06
C ALA A 191 -2.04 -17.55 15.79
N VAL A 192 -2.02 -18.24 14.65
CA VAL A 192 -0.93 -19.14 14.26
C VAL A 192 -0.48 -18.79 12.85
N PHE A 193 0.78 -18.42 12.71
CA PHE A 193 1.43 -18.16 11.43
C PHE A 193 1.83 -19.48 10.81
N VAL A 194 1.54 -19.63 9.52
CA VAL A 194 1.87 -20.79 8.71
C VAL A 194 2.37 -20.33 7.35
N SER A 195 3.25 -21.12 6.72
CA SER A 195 3.69 -20.88 5.34
C SER A 195 3.31 -22.07 4.47
N SER A 196 2.72 -21.79 3.30
CA SER A 196 2.44 -22.80 2.28
C SER A 196 3.72 -23.49 1.78
N ARG A 197 4.86 -22.78 1.84
CA ARG A 197 6.19 -23.29 1.44
C ARG A 197 6.76 -24.28 2.45
N ASN A 198 6.43 -24.10 3.72
CA ASN A 198 6.98 -24.90 4.82
C ASN A 198 5.87 -25.41 5.75
N PRO A 199 5.04 -26.37 5.32
CA PRO A 199 3.85 -26.80 6.06
C PRO A 199 4.17 -27.51 7.39
N SER A 200 5.43 -27.87 7.63
CA SER A 200 5.86 -28.46 8.90
C SER A 200 6.20 -27.42 9.97
N ARG A 201 6.21 -26.14 9.62
CA ARG A 201 6.55 -25.02 10.50
C ARG A 201 5.31 -24.18 10.80
N ALA A 202 5.12 -23.86 12.07
CA ALA A 202 4.15 -22.88 12.52
C ALA A 202 4.70 -22.03 13.67
N VAL A 203 4.23 -20.79 13.80
CA VAL A 203 4.49 -19.96 14.99
C VAL A 203 3.17 -19.60 15.62
N ARG A 204 3.01 -19.98 16.88
CA ARG A 204 1.85 -19.64 17.67
C ARG A 204 2.08 -18.32 18.40
N VAL A 205 1.08 -17.47 18.36
CA VAL A 205 1.10 -16.13 18.92
C VAL A 205 0.12 -16.03 20.07
N GLU A 206 0.61 -15.50 21.18
CA GLU A 206 -0.19 -15.15 22.33
C GLU A 206 0.05 -13.70 22.71
N TYR A 207 -0.98 -13.02 23.21
CA TYR A 207 -0.85 -11.70 23.81
C TYR A 207 -1.24 -11.79 25.28
N ARG A 208 -0.33 -11.42 26.18
CA ARG A 208 -0.56 -11.45 27.63
C ARG A 208 0.13 -10.27 28.29
N GLU A 209 -0.61 -9.51 29.11
CA GLU A 209 -0.06 -8.40 29.91
C GLU A 209 0.79 -7.43 29.07
N ASP A 210 0.25 -7.08 27.91
CA ASP A 210 0.89 -6.22 26.90
C ASP A 210 2.21 -6.73 26.30
N THR A 211 2.43 -8.04 26.37
CA THR A 211 3.56 -8.72 25.74
C THR A 211 3.08 -9.69 24.67
N TRP A 212 3.66 -9.60 23.48
CA TRP A 212 3.56 -10.64 22.46
C TRP A 212 4.48 -11.80 22.81
N ILE A 213 3.96 -13.02 22.77
CA ILE A 213 4.71 -14.25 23.06
C ILE A 213 4.63 -15.15 21.83
N MET A 214 5.79 -15.45 21.25
CA MET A 214 5.94 -16.25 20.05
C MET A 214 6.53 -17.62 20.40
N GLN A 215 5.81 -18.70 20.10
CA GLN A 215 6.32 -20.06 20.24
C GLN A 215 6.37 -20.72 18.86
N ALA A 216 7.58 -21.06 18.42
CA ALA A 216 7.79 -21.80 17.19
C ALA A 216 7.50 -23.30 17.37
N PHE A 217 7.00 -23.93 16.32
CA PHE A 217 6.67 -25.35 16.25
C PHE A 217 7.19 -25.96 14.96
N GLU A 218 7.96 -27.04 15.07
CA GLU A 218 8.38 -27.86 13.94
C GLU A 218 7.78 -29.27 14.07
N ARG A 219 7.11 -29.74 13.01
CA ARG A 219 6.38 -31.02 12.99
C ARG A 219 5.47 -31.20 14.21
N TYR A 220 4.72 -30.14 14.53
CA TYR A 220 3.77 -30.07 15.65
C TYR A 220 4.41 -30.18 17.05
N ARG A 221 5.72 -29.99 17.18
CA ARG A 221 6.41 -29.95 18.48
C ARG A 221 6.98 -28.56 18.73
N PRO A 222 6.85 -28.01 19.94
CA PRO A 222 7.51 -26.76 20.30
C PRO A 222 9.01 -26.88 20.04
N CYS A 223 9.58 -25.87 19.37
CA CYS A 223 11.01 -25.76 19.17
C CYS A 223 11.51 -24.45 19.80
N GLY A 224 12.65 -24.55 20.50
CA GLY A 224 13.25 -23.41 21.19
C GLY A 224 12.44 -22.89 22.38
N VAL A 225 12.94 -21.80 22.96
CA VAL A 225 12.31 -21.06 24.05
C VAL A 225 11.35 -20.02 23.45
N PRO A 226 10.16 -19.78 24.04
CA PRO A 226 9.29 -18.71 23.57
C PRO A 226 10.01 -17.35 23.56
N VAL A 227 9.82 -16.59 22.49
CA VAL A 227 10.36 -15.23 22.34
C VAL A 227 9.29 -14.23 22.77
N ARG A 228 9.70 -13.14 23.39
CA ARG A 228 8.80 -12.13 23.96
C ARG A 228 9.10 -10.76 23.37
N PHE A 229 8.05 -10.01 23.05
CA PHE A 229 8.14 -8.64 22.57
C PHE A 229 7.20 -7.78 23.39
N ASP A 230 7.78 -6.94 24.24
CA ASP A 230 7.05 -5.97 25.06
C ASP A 230 7.21 -4.57 24.43
N TRP A 231 6.12 -3.85 24.26
CA TRP A 231 6.18 -2.51 23.69
C TRP A 231 6.88 -1.50 24.62
N ARG A 232 6.97 -1.81 25.92
CA ARG A 232 7.69 -0.99 26.89
C ARG A 232 9.21 -1.07 26.74
N ASP A 233 9.71 -2.14 26.10
CA ASP A 233 11.13 -2.31 25.80
C ASP A 233 11.56 -1.53 24.55
N ILE A 234 10.60 -1.04 23.76
CA ILE A 234 10.88 -0.21 22.59
C ILE A 234 11.36 1.18 23.06
N PRO A 235 12.54 1.65 22.64
CA PRO A 235 13.06 2.96 23.01
C PRO A 235 12.04 4.06 22.76
N CYS A 236 11.85 4.94 23.74
CA CYS A 236 10.96 6.09 23.62
C CYS A 236 11.77 7.28 23.08
N GLU A 237 11.58 7.61 21.81
CA GLU A 237 12.16 8.82 21.21
C GLU A 237 11.28 10.05 21.46
N ARG A 238 11.86 11.24 21.22
CA ARG A 238 11.09 12.48 21.35
C ARG A 238 9.95 12.46 20.32
N PHE A 239 8.72 12.63 20.81
CA PHE A 239 7.47 12.56 20.04
C PHE A 239 6.96 11.16 19.69
N ASP A 240 7.52 10.09 20.28
CA ASP A 240 6.92 8.76 20.16
C ASP A 240 5.57 8.70 20.89
N THR A 241 4.59 8.12 20.21
CA THR A 241 3.30 7.77 20.80
C THR A 241 3.34 6.36 21.35
N GLU A 242 2.47 6.06 22.31
CA GLU A 242 2.28 4.69 22.79
C GLU A 242 1.89 3.74 21.65
N TYR A 243 0.96 4.18 20.79
CA TYR A 243 0.55 3.44 19.61
C TYR A 243 1.74 3.08 18.72
N ARG A 244 2.65 4.01 18.44
CA ARG A 244 3.85 3.74 17.62
C ARG A 244 4.74 2.67 18.22
N ARG A 245 4.94 2.66 19.55
CA ARG A 245 5.72 1.63 20.23
C ARG A 245 5.01 0.27 20.22
N ARG A 246 3.69 0.25 20.43
CA ARG A 246 2.87 -0.97 20.28
C ARG A 246 2.95 -1.53 18.87
N PHE A 247 2.87 -0.67 17.85
CA PHE A 247 3.04 -1.03 16.45
C PHE A 247 4.43 -1.63 16.19
N GLN A 248 5.50 -0.99 16.65
CA GLN A 248 6.87 -1.48 16.44
C GLN A 248 7.11 -2.84 17.13
N SER A 249 6.56 -3.02 18.33
CA SER A 249 6.60 -4.29 19.05
C SER A 249 5.82 -5.39 18.32
N ALA A 250 4.60 -5.10 17.87
CA ALA A 250 3.79 -6.03 17.10
C ALA A 250 4.48 -6.40 15.78
N LYS A 251 4.95 -5.41 15.02
CA LYS A 251 5.70 -5.61 13.77
C LYS A 251 6.91 -6.51 14.01
N SER A 252 7.75 -6.22 15.01
CA SER A 252 8.94 -7.01 15.31
C SER A 252 8.59 -8.46 15.69
N ALA A 253 7.49 -8.64 16.42
CA ALA A 253 7.02 -9.97 16.79
C ALA A 253 6.53 -10.76 15.57
N PHE A 254 5.82 -10.11 14.65
CA PHE A 254 5.32 -10.74 13.43
C PHE A 254 6.40 -10.94 12.37
N ASP A 255 7.36 -10.03 12.24
CA ASP A 255 8.56 -10.24 11.41
C ASP A 255 9.25 -11.54 11.84
N TYR A 256 9.47 -11.73 13.16
CA TYR A 256 10.03 -12.98 13.69
C TYR A 256 9.20 -14.20 13.32
N ALA A 257 7.87 -14.11 13.45
CA ALA A 257 6.98 -15.24 13.15
C ALA A 257 7.00 -15.60 11.67
N VAL A 258 6.88 -14.59 10.80
CA VAL A 258 6.91 -14.69 9.34
C VAL A 258 8.26 -15.25 8.87
N ASP A 259 9.36 -14.64 9.28
CA ASP A 259 10.71 -15.08 8.92
C ASP A 259 10.94 -16.54 9.32
N TRP A 260 10.45 -16.96 10.49
CA TRP A 260 10.65 -18.33 10.96
C TRP A 260 9.85 -19.36 10.17
N VAL A 261 8.56 -19.09 9.92
CA VAL A 261 7.71 -20.03 9.16
C VAL A 261 8.11 -20.09 7.69
N ASP A 262 8.67 -19.01 7.17
CA ASP A 262 8.91 -18.86 5.74
C ASP A 262 10.39 -19.03 5.34
N ALA A 263 11.29 -19.16 6.33
CA ALA A 263 12.70 -19.45 6.10
C ALA A 263 12.89 -20.72 5.25
N GLU A 264 13.83 -20.65 4.30
CA GLU A 264 14.22 -21.80 3.48
C GLU A 264 14.66 -22.97 4.36
N VAL A 265 14.14 -24.17 4.08
CA VAL A 265 14.58 -25.40 4.73
C VAL A 265 15.90 -25.80 4.09
N GLN A 266 16.99 -25.71 4.85
CA GLN A 266 18.31 -26.24 4.48
C GLN A 266 18.32 -27.76 4.44
#